data_AF-A0A1I3BKL4-F1
#
_entry.id   AF-A0A1I3BKL4-F1
#
_cell.length_a   1.000
_cell.length_b   1.000
_cell.length_c   1.000
_cell.angle_alpha   90.00
_cell.angle_beta   90.00
_cell.angle_gamma   90.00
#
_symmetry.space_group_name_H-M   'P 1'
#
loop_
_entity.id
_entity.type
_entity.pdbx_description
1 polymer ?
#
loop_
_entity_poly.entity_id
_entity_poly.type
_entity_poly.pdbx_seq_one_letter_code
_entity_poly.pdbx_strand_id
1 'polypeptide(L)'
;MSNKIKLLWTSEKMAVQSTSGGAFILIANAFLDNFDKSKVYGCVLDENNSVVHVSTSKKNELQRMQGSKYVQSNINLCYSSVLNNLNNGIAVLFSGTACQIKALKCFLGKEYELLYTMDILCHGVPSPKFWKKYVEFLEKKYGGKISNIRFRNKSGTNRLGYVFMFECNGRSYRIYPNEDLYYLAFLNGDSLRPSCYQCPFVGKNNFSDVTLGDSNNKKFHPTEAISLIIVNSEKGKKMLSWIEGKCEIIETYFEEECVENKKLIEAVQMTEKRKYFYRDIFENGIDQSYPNISSSMKLRNRLMNMMPIAMKDYGKKIINR
;
A
#
# COMPACT_ATOMS: atom_id res chain seq x y z
N MET A 1 -1.42 -3.07 25.98
CA MET A 1 -1.96 -3.35 24.62
C MET A 1 -1.99 -4.85 24.42
N SER A 2 -3.08 -5.39 23.87
CA SER A 2 -3.14 -6.82 23.53
C SER A 2 -1.97 -7.21 22.63
N ASN A 3 -1.40 -8.38 22.86
CA ASN A 3 -0.38 -8.92 21.96
C ASN A 3 -0.94 -9.62 20.73
N LYS A 4 -2.27 -9.69 20.66
CA LYS A 4 -2.98 -10.31 19.58
C LYS A 4 -3.23 -9.32 18.45
N ILE A 5 -3.04 -9.83 17.24
CA ILE A 5 -3.40 -9.20 15.97
C ILE A 5 -4.39 -10.12 15.26
N LYS A 6 -5.05 -9.59 14.23
CA LYS A 6 -6.02 -10.35 13.46
C LYS A 6 -5.54 -10.57 12.04
N LEU A 7 -5.82 -11.75 11.49
CA LEU A 7 -5.66 -12.03 10.07
C LEU A 7 -7.04 -12.12 9.44
N LEU A 8 -7.22 -11.48 8.29
CA LEU A 8 -8.49 -11.41 7.59
C LEU A 8 -8.36 -11.91 6.16
N TRP A 9 -9.31 -12.77 5.78
CA TRP A 9 -9.56 -13.18 4.41
C TRP A 9 -11.04 -13.07 4.05
N THR A 10 -11.35 -12.83 2.78
CA THR A 10 -12.72 -12.87 2.28
C THR A 10 -12.77 -13.29 0.81
N SER A 11 -13.85 -13.97 0.43
CA SER A 11 -14.21 -14.29 -0.95
C SER A 11 -15.06 -13.20 -1.62
N GLU A 12 -15.39 -12.12 -0.89
CA GLU A 12 -16.22 -11.02 -1.39
C GLU A 12 -15.66 -10.42 -2.69
N LYS A 13 -16.52 -10.27 -3.71
CA LYS A 13 -16.10 -9.80 -5.04
C LYS A 13 -15.41 -8.44 -5.00
N MET A 14 -15.85 -7.54 -4.13
CA MET A 14 -15.21 -6.22 -3.96
C MET A 14 -13.78 -6.30 -3.42
N ALA A 15 -13.44 -7.36 -2.67
CA ALA A 15 -12.10 -7.58 -2.13
C ALA A 15 -11.13 -8.15 -3.18
N VAL A 16 -11.63 -8.70 -4.29
CA VAL A 16 -10.81 -9.26 -5.39
C VAL A 16 -9.85 -8.23 -5.96
N GLN A 17 -10.24 -6.95 -5.99
CA GLN A 17 -9.40 -5.86 -6.51
C GLN A 17 -8.40 -5.30 -5.50
N SER A 18 -8.47 -5.75 -4.24
CA SER A 18 -7.52 -5.33 -3.21
C SER A 18 -6.17 -6.01 -3.41
N THR A 19 -5.08 -5.36 -3.00
CA THR A 19 -3.72 -5.92 -3.04
C THR A 19 -3.46 -6.98 -1.96
N SER A 20 -4.37 -7.09 -0.99
CA SER A 20 -4.31 -8.01 0.16
C SER A 20 -5.65 -8.76 0.32
N GLY A 21 -6.00 -9.16 1.55
CA GLY A 21 -7.28 -9.79 1.89
C GLY A 21 -8.51 -8.87 1.83
N GLY A 22 -8.36 -7.57 1.59
CA GLY A 22 -9.49 -6.65 1.35
C GLY A 22 -10.09 -5.97 2.58
N ALA A 23 -9.36 -5.91 3.69
CA ALA A 23 -9.83 -5.26 4.92
C ALA A 23 -10.30 -3.80 4.71
N PHE A 24 -9.53 -2.98 3.96
CA PHE A 24 -9.90 -1.58 3.70
C PHE A 24 -11.30 -1.45 3.07
N ILE A 25 -11.57 -2.22 2.00
CA ILE A 25 -12.81 -2.04 1.24
C ILE A 25 -14.03 -2.53 2.03
N LEU A 26 -13.87 -3.61 2.82
CA LEU A 26 -14.93 -4.11 3.69
C LEU A 26 -15.28 -3.08 4.77
N ILE A 27 -14.26 -2.57 5.47
CA ILE A 27 -14.44 -1.60 6.55
C ILE A 27 -15.01 -0.29 6.01
N ALA A 28 -14.50 0.21 4.88
CA ALA A 28 -14.97 1.46 4.28
C ALA A 28 -16.42 1.37 3.79
N ASN A 29 -16.82 0.24 3.19
CA ASN A 29 -18.22 0.02 2.82
C ASN A 29 -19.12 -0.04 4.05
N ALA A 30 -18.72 -0.83 5.06
CA ALA A 30 -19.49 -0.97 6.28
C ALA A 30 -19.57 0.35 7.05
N PHE A 31 -18.54 1.19 7.03
CA PHE A 31 -18.58 2.53 7.59
C PHE A 31 -19.66 3.40 6.92
N LEU A 32 -19.73 3.41 5.59
CA LEU A 32 -20.79 4.15 4.88
C LEU A 32 -22.20 3.61 5.19
N ASP A 33 -22.33 2.32 5.55
CA ASP A 33 -23.61 1.73 5.97
C ASP A 33 -24.04 2.10 7.39
N ASN A 34 -23.09 2.41 8.28
CA ASN A 34 -23.36 2.64 9.69
C ASN A 34 -23.67 4.11 10.04
N PHE A 35 -23.62 5.02 9.06
CA PHE A 35 -23.80 6.45 9.30
C PHE A 35 -24.59 7.13 8.18
N ASP A 36 -25.69 7.79 8.53
CA ASP A 36 -26.55 8.53 7.60
C ASP A 36 -25.79 9.61 6.81
N LYS A 37 -24.89 10.34 7.48
CA LYS A 37 -24.01 11.34 6.89
C LYS A 37 -22.56 10.97 7.14
N SER A 38 -21.88 10.50 6.10
CA SER A 38 -20.51 10.03 6.22
C SER A 38 -19.65 10.34 5.00
N LYS A 39 -18.33 10.43 5.23
CA LYS A 39 -17.31 10.54 4.18
C LYS A 39 -16.11 9.66 4.49
N VAL A 40 -15.65 8.94 3.47
CA VAL A 40 -14.38 8.19 3.49
C VAL A 40 -13.32 9.01 2.77
N TYR A 41 -12.16 9.16 3.39
CA TYR A 41 -10.97 9.78 2.82
C TYR A 41 -9.91 8.72 2.56
N GLY A 42 -9.32 8.74 1.37
CA GLY A 42 -8.27 7.82 0.96
C GLY A 42 -7.53 8.33 -0.27
N CYS A 43 -6.47 7.64 -0.69
CA CYS A 43 -5.65 8.07 -1.82
C CYS A 43 -6.05 7.41 -3.14
N VAL A 44 -6.03 8.18 -4.21
CA VAL A 44 -6.31 7.77 -5.59
C VAL A 44 -5.19 8.24 -6.51
N LEU A 45 -5.14 7.69 -7.73
CA LEU A 45 -4.45 8.35 -8.84
C LEU A 45 -5.45 9.30 -9.51
N ASP A 46 -5.05 10.55 -9.69
CA ASP A 46 -5.81 11.53 -10.47
C ASP A 46 -5.61 11.33 -11.99
N GLU A 47 -6.25 12.17 -12.80
CA GLU A 47 -6.15 12.17 -14.25
C GLU A 47 -4.71 12.41 -14.79
N ASN A 48 -3.86 13.01 -13.97
CA ASN A 48 -2.44 13.24 -14.27
C ASN A 48 -1.54 12.14 -13.70
N ASN A 49 -2.12 11.02 -13.26
CA ASN A 49 -1.45 9.94 -12.54
C ASN A 49 -0.72 10.41 -11.26
N SER A 50 -1.09 11.55 -10.67
CA SER A 50 -0.56 11.97 -9.37
C SER A 50 -1.33 11.29 -8.24
N VAL A 51 -0.63 10.94 -7.16
CA VAL A 51 -1.28 10.32 -6.00
C VAL A 51 -1.81 11.43 -5.08
N VAL A 52 -3.13 11.49 -4.91
CA VAL A 52 -3.81 12.53 -4.15
C VAL A 52 -4.80 11.91 -3.17
N HIS A 53 -4.97 12.52 -1.99
CA HIS A 53 -6.08 12.18 -1.09
C HIS A 53 -7.36 12.87 -1.55
N VAL A 54 -8.46 12.12 -1.54
CA VAL A 54 -9.80 12.60 -1.90
C VAL A 54 -10.82 12.04 -0.91
N SER A 55 -12.03 12.60 -0.93
CA SER A 55 -13.16 12.10 -0.14
C SER A 55 -14.29 11.58 -1.02
N THR A 56 -15.02 10.58 -0.56
CA THR A 56 -16.30 10.18 -1.16
C THR A 56 -17.31 9.77 -0.10
N SER A 57 -18.59 9.92 -0.42
CA SER A 57 -19.73 9.35 0.32
C SER A 57 -20.40 8.22 -0.46
N LYS A 58 -19.85 7.81 -1.61
CA LYS A 58 -20.46 6.82 -2.51
C LYS A 58 -19.65 5.53 -2.52
N LYS A 59 -20.33 4.41 -2.26
CA LYS A 59 -19.71 3.08 -2.23
C LYS A 59 -19.00 2.70 -3.53
N ASN A 60 -19.59 3.02 -4.68
CA ASN A 60 -19.02 2.71 -5.99
C ASN A 60 -17.72 3.47 -6.29
N GLU A 61 -17.42 4.56 -5.58
CA GLU A 61 -16.18 5.31 -5.73
C GLU A 61 -15.05 4.78 -4.84
N LEU A 62 -15.35 3.98 -3.80
CA LEU A 62 -14.35 3.43 -2.87
C LEU A 62 -13.31 2.55 -3.57
N GLN A 63 -13.71 1.88 -4.65
CA GLN A 63 -12.82 1.02 -5.43
C GLN A 63 -11.60 1.77 -6.00
N ARG A 64 -11.74 3.09 -6.27
CA ARG A 64 -10.63 3.94 -6.72
C ARG A 64 -9.54 4.09 -5.66
N MET A 65 -9.91 3.97 -4.38
CA MET A 65 -8.99 4.04 -3.25
C MET A 65 -8.29 2.70 -2.97
N GLN A 66 -8.75 1.60 -3.59
CA GLN A 66 -8.14 0.29 -3.40
C GLN A 66 -6.78 0.18 -4.07
N GLY A 67 -5.98 -0.72 -3.51
CA GLY A 67 -4.67 -1.09 -4.01
C GLY A 67 -3.58 -0.10 -3.60
N SER A 68 -2.36 -0.61 -3.49
CA SER A 68 -1.21 0.19 -3.08
C SER A 68 -0.86 1.26 -4.11
N LYS A 69 -0.40 2.42 -3.62
CA LYS A 69 0.30 3.43 -4.42
C LYS A 69 1.63 3.73 -3.75
N TYR A 70 2.73 3.35 -4.38
CA TYR A 70 4.08 3.49 -3.81
C TYR A 70 4.67 4.86 -4.09
N VAL A 71 3.93 5.90 -3.72
CA VAL A 71 4.28 7.31 -3.90
C VAL A 71 3.72 8.05 -2.69
N GLN A 72 4.40 9.11 -2.26
CA GLN A 72 3.80 10.02 -1.30
C GLN A 72 2.52 10.63 -1.88
N SER A 73 1.39 10.47 -1.19
CA SER A 73 0.16 11.15 -1.57
C SER A 73 0.16 12.62 -1.16
N ASN A 74 -0.42 13.46 -2.00
CA ASN A 74 -0.70 14.85 -1.68
C ASN A 74 -1.98 14.96 -0.85
N ILE A 75 -1.87 15.50 0.37
CA ILE A 75 -2.98 15.71 1.31
C ILE A 75 -3.90 16.86 0.87
N ASN A 76 -3.40 17.84 0.10
CA ASN A 76 -4.15 19.04 -0.30
C ASN A 76 -4.91 19.66 0.88
N LEU A 77 -6.19 19.98 0.69
CA LEU A 77 -7.08 20.55 1.71
C LEU A 77 -7.86 19.49 2.50
N CYS A 78 -7.45 18.21 2.46
CA CYS A 78 -8.21 17.14 3.10
C CYS A 78 -8.35 17.34 4.61
N TYR A 79 -7.32 17.81 5.32
CA TYR A 79 -7.41 18.01 6.77
C TYR A 79 -8.42 19.10 7.15
N SER A 80 -8.42 20.23 6.45
CA SER A 80 -9.43 21.28 6.62
C SER A 80 -10.83 20.79 6.26
N SER A 81 -10.95 19.98 5.20
CA SER A 81 -12.21 19.35 4.80
C SER A 81 -12.73 18.38 5.87
N VAL A 82 -11.85 17.57 6.48
CA VAL A 82 -12.19 16.68 7.59
C VAL A 82 -12.71 17.48 8.79
N LEU A 83 -11.99 18.54 9.20
CA LEU A 83 -12.42 19.41 10.29
C LEU A 83 -13.82 19.99 10.03
N ASN A 84 -14.06 20.51 8.82
CA ASN A 84 -15.36 21.06 8.46
C ASN A 84 -16.46 20.00 8.53
N ASN A 85 -16.24 18.80 8.00
CA ASN A 85 -17.25 17.73 8.04
C ASN A 85 -17.56 17.31 9.49
N LEU A 86 -16.53 17.12 10.31
CA LEU A 86 -16.70 16.74 11.72
C LEU A 86 -17.47 17.80 12.50
N ASN A 87 -17.18 19.09 12.31
CA ASN A 87 -17.91 20.20 12.94
C ASN A 87 -19.38 20.28 12.49
N ASN A 88 -19.71 19.76 11.31
CA ASN A 88 -21.08 19.68 10.78
C ASN A 88 -21.76 18.33 11.09
N GLY A 89 -21.21 17.53 12.02
CA GLY A 89 -21.80 16.26 12.44
C GLY A 89 -21.73 15.15 11.37
N ILE A 90 -20.84 15.28 10.39
CA ILE A 90 -20.62 14.26 9.36
C ILE A 90 -19.53 13.31 9.85
N ALA A 91 -19.84 12.01 9.89
CA ALA A 91 -18.87 10.98 10.25
C ALA A 91 -17.75 10.87 9.21
N VAL A 92 -16.52 10.73 9.69
CA VAL A 92 -15.33 10.63 8.82
C VAL A 92 -14.57 9.34 9.09
N LEU A 93 -14.29 8.59 8.02
CA LEU A 93 -13.28 7.54 8.02
C LEU A 93 -12.07 8.03 7.22
N PHE A 94 -10.93 8.24 7.87
CA PHE A 94 -9.71 8.69 7.20
C PHE A 94 -8.70 7.55 7.09
N SER A 95 -8.29 7.22 5.86
CA SER A 95 -7.25 6.23 5.57
C SER A 95 -5.97 6.89 5.05
N GLY A 96 -4.81 6.51 5.58
CA GLY A 96 -3.51 7.04 5.13
C GLY A 96 -2.33 6.25 5.68
N THR A 97 -1.14 6.85 5.69
CA THR A 97 -0.01 6.32 6.46
C THR A 97 -0.09 6.77 7.92
N ALA A 98 0.58 6.06 8.84
CA ALA A 98 0.59 6.43 10.26
C ALA A 98 1.03 7.88 10.51
N CYS A 99 2.03 8.37 9.74
CA CYS A 99 2.45 9.78 9.83
C CYS A 99 1.36 10.76 9.36
N GLN A 100 0.55 10.40 8.34
CA GLN A 100 -0.58 11.20 7.90
C GLN A 100 -1.74 11.19 8.91
N ILE A 101 -1.99 10.07 9.57
CA ILE A 101 -2.99 10.00 10.66
C ILE A 101 -2.55 10.85 11.84
N LYS A 102 -1.27 10.75 12.26
CA LYS A 102 -0.75 11.59 13.34
C LYS A 102 -0.85 13.07 12.99
N ALA A 103 -0.48 13.46 11.77
CA ALA A 103 -0.58 14.84 11.31
C ALA A 103 -2.03 15.34 11.33
N LEU A 104 -3.00 14.54 10.88
CA LEU A 104 -4.43 14.88 10.98
C LEU A 104 -4.85 15.13 12.43
N LYS A 105 -4.54 14.20 13.34
CA LYS A 105 -4.91 14.34 14.76
C LYS A 105 -4.27 15.58 15.40
N CYS A 106 -3.01 15.86 15.10
CA CYS A 106 -2.34 17.08 15.54
C CYS A 106 -3.01 18.35 14.98
N PHE A 107 -3.36 18.36 13.68
CA PHE A 107 -4.05 19.48 13.05
C PHE A 107 -5.44 19.75 13.67
N LEU A 108 -6.18 18.68 14.00
CA LEU A 108 -7.52 18.78 14.58
C LEU A 108 -7.50 19.31 16.03
N GLY A 109 -6.40 19.10 16.76
CA GLY A 109 -6.19 19.65 18.10
C GLY A 109 -7.06 19.07 19.22
N LYS A 110 -8.00 18.17 18.90
CA LYS A 110 -8.86 17.46 19.85
C LYS A 110 -9.36 16.15 19.26
N GLU A 111 -9.86 15.27 20.12
CA GLU A 111 -10.53 14.05 19.70
C GLU A 111 -11.96 14.35 19.21
N TYR A 112 -12.42 13.58 18.23
CA TYR A 112 -13.78 13.65 17.68
C TYR A 112 -14.41 12.27 17.73
N GLU A 113 -15.59 12.13 18.33
CA GLU A 113 -16.30 10.85 18.39
C GLU A 113 -16.61 10.28 17.00
N LEU A 114 -16.92 11.17 16.05
CA LEU A 114 -17.28 10.84 14.67
C LEU A 114 -16.07 10.66 13.72
N LEU A 115 -14.83 10.75 14.23
CA LEU A 115 -13.62 10.44 13.46
C LEU A 115 -13.16 9.00 13.70
N TYR A 116 -13.04 8.24 12.61
CA TYR A 116 -12.46 6.91 12.55
C TYR A 116 -11.24 6.94 11.65
N THR A 117 -10.19 6.22 12.01
CA THR A 117 -8.89 6.29 11.34
C THR A 117 -8.32 4.91 11.03
N MET A 118 -7.83 4.76 9.79
CA MET A 118 -7.09 3.59 9.36
C MET A 118 -5.71 4.00 8.85
N ASP A 119 -4.67 3.34 9.30
CA ASP A 119 -3.37 3.43 8.65
C ASP A 119 -2.91 2.09 8.05
N ILE A 120 -1.78 2.15 7.36
CA ILE A 120 -1.13 0.99 6.74
C ILE A 120 0.28 0.80 7.29
N LEU A 121 0.72 -0.45 7.34
CA LEU A 121 2.15 -0.77 7.46
C LEU A 121 2.87 -0.19 6.24
N CYS A 122 3.77 0.74 6.51
CA CYS A 122 4.40 1.57 5.50
C CYS A 122 5.89 1.24 5.40
N HIS A 123 6.34 0.96 4.18
CA HIS A 123 7.78 0.79 3.88
C HIS A 123 8.51 2.14 3.77
N GLY A 124 7.77 3.24 3.67
CA GLY A 124 8.27 4.54 3.24
C GLY A 124 7.64 4.96 1.92
N VAL A 125 7.99 6.14 1.45
CA VAL A 125 7.42 6.70 0.22
C VAL A 125 8.49 7.37 -0.65
N PRO A 126 8.53 7.06 -1.96
CA PRO A 126 9.27 7.86 -2.92
C PRO A 126 8.62 9.23 -3.15
N SER A 127 9.40 10.16 -3.72
CA SER A 127 8.90 11.52 -4.00
C SER A 127 7.94 11.55 -5.20
N PRO A 128 6.93 12.44 -5.19
CA PRO A 128 6.04 12.63 -6.34
C PRO A 128 6.78 13.04 -7.62
N LYS A 129 7.91 13.77 -7.49
CA LYS A 129 8.73 14.19 -8.62
C LYS A 129 9.37 12.99 -9.34
N PHE A 130 9.87 12.00 -8.59
CA PHE A 130 10.41 10.77 -9.21
C PHE A 130 9.31 9.93 -9.84
N TRP A 131 8.16 9.79 -9.19
CA TRP A 131 7.01 9.13 -9.82
C TRP A 131 6.62 9.79 -11.14
N LYS A 132 6.51 11.12 -11.18
CA LYS A 132 6.24 11.87 -12.42
C LYS A 132 7.28 11.57 -13.50
N LYS A 133 8.57 11.56 -13.16
CA LYS A 133 9.66 11.22 -14.10
C LYS A 133 9.54 9.78 -14.61
N TYR A 134 9.12 8.85 -13.77
CA TYR A 134 8.91 7.46 -14.17
C TYR A 134 7.72 7.31 -15.13
N VAL A 135 6.61 8.01 -14.86
CA VAL A 135 5.47 8.09 -15.79
C VAL A 135 5.92 8.67 -17.13
N GLU A 136 6.61 9.83 -17.14
CA GLU A 136 7.15 10.45 -18.37
C GLU A 136 8.07 9.49 -19.16
N PHE A 137 8.92 8.74 -18.46
CA PHE A 137 9.79 7.73 -19.06
C PHE A 137 8.99 6.61 -19.73
N LEU A 138 7.95 6.08 -19.07
CA LEU A 138 7.09 5.05 -19.66
C LEU A 138 6.31 5.61 -20.86
N GLU A 139 5.77 6.82 -20.75
CA GLU A 139 5.05 7.47 -21.85
C GLU A 139 5.93 7.64 -23.09
N LYS A 140 7.18 8.08 -22.91
CA LYS A 140 8.17 8.16 -23.99
C LYS A 140 8.50 6.78 -24.57
N LYS A 141 8.70 5.78 -23.70
CA LYS A 141 9.07 4.41 -24.10
C LYS A 141 7.98 3.70 -24.91
N TYR A 142 6.71 3.93 -24.57
CA TYR A 142 5.56 3.28 -25.19
C TYR A 142 4.83 4.17 -26.20
N GLY A 143 5.29 5.41 -26.39
CA GLY A 143 4.78 6.32 -27.42
C GLY A 143 3.36 6.80 -27.18
N GLY A 144 2.98 7.06 -25.92
CA GLY A 144 1.62 7.50 -25.59
C GLY A 144 1.40 7.73 -24.10
N LYS A 145 0.28 8.37 -23.75
CA LYS A 145 -0.13 8.58 -22.35
C LYS A 145 -0.46 7.25 -21.68
N ILE A 146 0.03 7.05 -20.47
CA ILE A 146 -0.31 5.86 -19.68
C ILE A 146 -1.50 6.11 -18.77
N SER A 147 -2.33 5.09 -18.59
CA SER A 147 -3.54 5.13 -17.78
C SER A 147 -3.78 3.79 -17.08
N ASN A 148 -4.85 3.68 -16.28
CA ASN A 148 -5.26 2.44 -15.61
C ASN A 148 -4.12 1.75 -14.83
N ILE A 149 -3.29 2.57 -14.17
CA ILE A 149 -2.09 2.12 -13.45
C ILE A 149 -2.49 1.29 -12.23
N ARG A 150 -1.84 0.14 -12.07
CA ARG A 150 -1.88 -0.69 -10.86
C ARG A 150 -0.45 -1.05 -10.47
N PHE A 151 -0.03 -0.62 -9.29
CA PHE A 151 1.30 -0.94 -8.76
C PHE A 151 1.45 -2.45 -8.51
N ARG A 152 0.39 -3.07 -8.03
CA ARG A 152 0.44 -4.47 -7.60
C ARG A 152 -0.81 -5.21 -8.06
N ASN A 153 -0.61 -6.47 -8.45
CA ASN A 153 -1.68 -7.39 -8.79
C ASN A 153 -1.45 -8.72 -8.06
N LYS A 154 -2.41 -9.14 -7.23
CA LYS A 154 -2.37 -10.47 -6.63
C LYS A 154 -2.81 -11.49 -7.68
N SER A 155 -2.02 -12.55 -7.88
CA SER A 155 -2.43 -13.72 -8.68
C SER A 155 -2.49 -14.96 -7.79
N GLY A 156 -3.23 -15.99 -8.20
CA GLY A 156 -3.36 -17.24 -7.44
C GLY A 156 -2.04 -17.96 -7.15
N THR A 157 -0.98 -17.64 -7.88
CA THR A 157 0.38 -18.17 -7.68
C THR A 157 1.33 -17.20 -6.98
N ASN A 158 0.89 -15.98 -6.69
CA ASN A 158 1.74 -14.93 -6.10
C ASN A 158 0.90 -13.96 -5.26
N ARG A 159 0.48 -14.41 -4.07
CA ARG A 159 -0.36 -13.63 -3.13
C ARG A 159 0.26 -12.30 -2.68
N LEU A 160 1.60 -12.24 -2.62
CA LEU A 160 2.35 -11.01 -2.38
C LEU A 160 2.98 -10.41 -3.64
N GLY A 161 2.59 -10.90 -4.81
CA GLY A 161 3.23 -10.59 -6.07
C GLY A 161 3.10 -9.14 -6.46
N TYR A 162 4.22 -8.54 -6.84
CA TYR A 162 4.25 -7.28 -7.55
C TYR A 162 4.21 -7.56 -9.06
N VAL A 163 3.30 -6.89 -9.77
CA VAL A 163 3.29 -6.79 -11.23
C VAL A 163 2.71 -5.41 -11.50
N PHE A 164 3.55 -4.52 -12.03
CA PHE A 164 3.11 -3.20 -12.42
C PHE A 164 2.32 -3.31 -13.72
N MET A 165 1.11 -2.77 -13.75
CA MET A 165 0.25 -2.81 -14.93
C MET A 165 -0.20 -1.39 -15.28
N PHE A 166 -0.34 -1.12 -16.56
CA PHE A 166 -0.88 0.14 -17.09
C PHE A 166 -1.38 -0.09 -18.51
N GLU A 167 -2.13 0.87 -19.04
CA GLU A 167 -2.58 0.89 -20.43
C GLU A 167 -1.93 2.05 -21.18
N CYS A 168 -1.57 1.82 -22.44
CA CYS A 168 -1.06 2.84 -23.35
C CYS A 168 -1.52 2.51 -24.77
N ASN A 169 -2.06 3.50 -25.49
CA ASN A 169 -2.53 3.34 -26.88
C ASN A 169 -3.49 2.13 -27.05
N GLY A 170 -4.42 1.95 -26.10
CA GLY A 170 -5.40 0.85 -26.12
C GLY A 170 -4.85 -0.54 -25.81
N ARG A 171 -3.57 -0.66 -25.41
CA ARG A 171 -2.92 -1.93 -25.07
C ARG A 171 -2.57 -1.97 -23.58
N SER A 172 -2.77 -3.13 -22.96
CA SER A 172 -2.34 -3.37 -21.57
C SER A 172 -0.90 -3.86 -21.52
N TYR A 173 -0.12 -3.30 -20.60
CA TYR A 173 1.28 -3.64 -20.37
C TYR A 173 1.49 -4.19 -18.97
N ARG A 174 2.52 -5.02 -18.81
CA ARG A 174 2.95 -5.59 -17.52
C ARG A 174 4.46 -5.45 -17.39
N ILE A 175 4.91 -4.95 -16.24
CA ILE A 175 6.33 -4.90 -15.86
C ILE A 175 6.50 -5.74 -14.59
N TYR A 176 7.40 -6.71 -14.65
CA TYR A 176 7.67 -7.62 -13.55
C TYR A 176 8.62 -6.99 -12.51
N PRO A 177 8.65 -7.47 -11.25
CA PRO A 177 9.40 -6.85 -10.16
C PRO A 177 10.88 -6.61 -10.45
N ASN A 178 11.50 -7.58 -11.13
CA ASN A 178 12.91 -7.57 -11.49
C ASN A 178 13.20 -6.79 -12.78
N GLU A 179 12.18 -6.23 -13.42
CA GLU A 179 12.25 -5.35 -14.59
C GLU A 179 11.79 -3.92 -14.26
N ASP A 180 11.09 -3.73 -13.14
CA ASP A 180 10.54 -2.45 -12.71
C ASP A 180 11.55 -1.68 -11.85
N LEU A 181 12.24 -0.74 -12.48
CA LEU A 181 13.23 0.12 -11.84
C LEU A 181 12.65 0.94 -10.69
N TYR A 182 11.41 1.42 -10.84
CA TYR A 182 10.75 2.20 -9.81
C TYR A 182 10.51 1.33 -8.57
N TYR A 183 10.01 0.12 -8.78
CA TYR A 183 9.78 -0.83 -7.70
C TYR A 183 11.07 -1.27 -7.02
N LEU A 184 12.13 -1.56 -7.78
CA LEU A 184 13.42 -1.95 -7.22
C LEU A 184 14.01 -0.81 -6.36
N ALA A 185 13.97 0.43 -6.85
CA ALA A 185 14.44 1.59 -6.08
C ALA A 185 13.57 1.86 -4.84
N PHE A 186 12.28 1.55 -4.89
CA PHE A 186 11.39 1.60 -3.72
C PHE A 186 11.75 0.53 -2.70
N LEU A 187 11.82 -0.74 -3.13
CA LEU A 187 12.02 -1.90 -2.28
C LEU A 187 13.40 -1.91 -1.61
N ASN A 188 14.43 -1.45 -2.32
CA ASN A 188 15.80 -1.37 -1.79
C ASN A 188 16.01 -0.17 -0.86
N GLY A 189 15.02 0.72 -0.74
CA GLY A 189 15.16 1.94 0.03
C GLY A 189 15.90 3.07 -0.69
N ASP A 190 16.31 2.92 -1.96
CA ASP A 190 17.10 3.92 -2.71
C ASP A 190 16.31 5.21 -3.01
N SER A 191 14.98 5.15 -3.00
CA SER A 191 14.12 6.26 -3.43
C SER A 191 13.31 6.89 -2.30
N LEU A 192 13.42 6.41 -1.06
CA LEU A 192 12.54 6.86 0.02
C LEU A 192 12.87 8.30 0.48
N ARG A 193 11.90 8.95 1.13
CA ARG A 193 12.14 10.24 1.82
C ARG A 193 13.14 10.06 2.96
N PRO A 194 14.01 11.05 3.25
CA PRO A 194 14.97 10.96 4.36
C PRO A 194 14.31 10.63 5.71
N SER A 195 13.15 11.22 5.99
CA SER A 195 12.38 10.95 7.21
C SER A 195 11.86 9.51 7.32
N CYS A 196 11.79 8.74 6.22
CA CYS A 196 11.34 7.36 6.25
C CYS A 196 12.38 6.41 6.84
N TYR A 197 13.68 6.74 6.77
CA TYR A 197 14.76 5.90 7.33
C TYR A 197 14.84 5.98 8.85
N GLN A 198 14.28 7.04 9.43
CA GLN A 198 14.22 7.27 10.87
C GLN A 198 12.77 7.47 11.32
N CYS A 199 11.83 6.75 10.67
CA CYS A 199 10.42 6.97 10.85
C CYS A 199 9.99 6.59 12.28
N PRO A 200 9.49 7.54 13.11
CA PRO A 200 9.06 7.23 14.48
C PRO A 200 7.70 6.51 14.51
N PHE A 201 7.10 6.26 13.35
CA PHE A 201 5.79 5.64 13.20
C PHE A 201 5.84 4.16 12.85
N VAL A 202 7.04 3.59 12.66
CA VAL A 202 7.23 2.14 12.49
C VAL A 202 7.18 1.48 13.87
N GLY A 203 6.68 0.24 13.94
CA GLY A 203 6.47 -0.45 15.20
C GLY A 203 4.99 -0.60 15.57
N LYS A 204 4.77 -1.24 16.72
CA LYS A 204 3.45 -1.35 17.35
C LYS A 204 3.05 0.00 17.94
N ASN A 205 2.52 0.87 17.09
CA ASN A 205 2.11 2.21 17.49
C ASN A 205 0.60 2.43 17.33
N ASN A 206 -0.01 3.08 18.31
CA ASN A 206 -1.46 3.33 18.36
C ASN A 206 -1.84 4.71 17.80
N PHE A 207 -1.48 5.00 16.55
CA PHE A 207 -1.80 6.30 15.95
C PHE A 207 -3.17 6.34 15.27
N SER A 208 -3.59 5.22 14.69
CA SER A 208 -4.92 5.00 14.09
C SER A 208 -5.82 4.17 15.01
N ASP A 209 -7.08 4.00 14.64
CA ASP A 209 -7.99 3.04 15.29
C ASP A 209 -7.71 1.61 14.82
N VAL A 210 -7.32 1.47 13.55
CA VAL A 210 -6.95 0.20 12.91
C VAL A 210 -5.72 0.39 12.02
N THR A 211 -4.71 -0.46 12.17
CA THR A 211 -3.60 -0.57 11.21
C THR A 211 -3.79 -1.79 10.32
N LEU A 212 -3.64 -1.60 9.01
CA LEU A 212 -3.74 -2.65 8.00
C LEU A 212 -2.36 -3.01 7.44
N GLY A 213 -2.16 -4.28 7.11
CA GLY A 213 -0.93 -4.75 6.49
C GLY A 213 -1.15 -5.95 5.60
N ASP A 214 -0.11 -6.36 4.91
CA ASP A 214 -0.04 -7.69 4.32
C ASP A 214 0.49 -8.66 5.37
N SER A 215 -0.08 -9.86 5.44
CA SER A 215 0.49 -10.95 6.23
C SER A 215 1.12 -12.01 5.34
N ASN A 216 2.24 -12.55 5.82
CA ASN A 216 2.94 -13.67 5.20
C ASN A 216 2.54 -15.02 5.80
N ASN A 217 1.60 -15.04 6.75
CA ASN A 217 1.20 -16.24 7.45
C ASN A 217 0.81 -17.35 6.45
N LYS A 218 1.42 -18.53 6.61
CA LYS A 218 1.22 -19.68 5.73
C LYS A 218 0.22 -20.70 6.29
N LYS A 219 -0.26 -20.49 7.52
CA LYS A 219 -1.22 -21.38 8.19
C LYS A 219 -2.66 -20.99 7.83
N PHE A 220 -2.95 -19.69 7.77
CA PHE A 220 -4.26 -19.15 7.43
C PHE A 220 -4.31 -18.76 5.96
N HIS A 221 -5.22 -19.37 5.18
CA HIS A 221 -5.35 -19.17 3.72
C HIS A 221 -3.97 -19.21 3.00
N PRO A 222 -3.35 -20.41 2.91
CA PRO A 222 -1.96 -20.55 2.48
C PRO A 222 -1.69 -20.05 1.06
N THR A 223 -2.71 -20.04 0.20
CA THR A 223 -2.63 -19.66 -1.21
C THR A 223 -3.06 -18.22 -1.45
N GLU A 224 -4.00 -17.70 -0.66
CA GLU A 224 -4.64 -16.41 -0.88
C GLU A 224 -3.90 -15.28 -0.17
N ALA A 225 -4.12 -14.05 -0.65
CA ALA A 225 -3.64 -12.86 0.03
C ALA A 225 -4.51 -12.57 1.25
N ILE A 226 -3.86 -12.38 2.40
CA ILE A 226 -4.50 -12.14 3.69
C ILE A 226 -4.10 -10.78 4.24
N SER A 227 -5.07 -10.06 4.80
CA SER A 227 -4.79 -8.78 5.45
C SER A 227 -4.42 -9.03 6.91
N LEU A 228 -3.32 -8.43 7.34
CA LEU A 228 -3.04 -8.22 8.74
C LEU A 228 -3.85 -7.03 9.25
N ILE A 229 -4.38 -7.13 10.46
CA ILE A 229 -5.12 -6.07 11.15
C ILE A 229 -4.62 -5.94 12.59
N ILE A 230 -4.17 -4.75 12.96
CA ILE A 230 -3.86 -4.38 14.35
C ILE A 230 -4.97 -3.44 14.84
N VAL A 231 -5.56 -3.78 15.99
CA VAL A 231 -6.65 -3.01 16.59
C VAL A 231 -6.11 -2.17 17.72
N ASN A 232 -6.20 -0.86 17.57
CA ASN A 232 -5.49 0.10 18.44
C ASN A 232 -6.44 0.86 19.39
N SER A 233 -7.75 0.82 19.14
CA SER A 233 -8.77 1.53 19.94
C SER A 233 -10.11 0.80 20.00
N GLU A 234 -11.02 1.26 20.88
CA GLU A 234 -12.41 0.77 20.91
C GLU A 234 -13.17 1.06 19.61
N LYS A 235 -12.88 2.19 18.95
CA LYS A 235 -13.41 2.47 17.61
C LYS A 235 -12.92 1.44 16.59
N GLY A 236 -11.66 0.99 16.70
CA GLY A 236 -11.14 -0.06 15.84
C GLY A 236 -11.81 -1.41 16.06
N LYS A 237 -12.14 -1.75 17.31
CA LYS A 237 -12.95 -2.95 17.62
C LYS A 237 -14.35 -2.84 17.00
N LYS A 238 -15.00 -1.68 17.14
CA LYS A 238 -16.30 -1.38 16.52
C LYS A 238 -16.25 -1.49 14.98
N MET A 239 -15.16 -1.04 14.36
CA MET A 239 -14.97 -1.16 12.92
C MET A 239 -14.93 -2.61 12.45
N LEU A 240 -14.32 -3.50 13.24
CA LEU A 240 -14.27 -4.93 12.94
C LEU A 240 -15.61 -5.62 13.15
N SER A 241 -16.40 -5.23 14.16
CA SER A 241 -17.71 -5.83 14.37
C SER A 241 -18.68 -5.56 13.22
N TRP A 242 -18.50 -4.44 12.48
CA TRP A 242 -19.33 -4.14 11.30
C TRP A 242 -19.11 -5.07 10.10
N ILE A 243 -18.01 -5.81 10.09
CA ILE A 243 -17.66 -6.73 8.99
C ILE A 243 -17.73 -8.20 9.43
N GLU A 244 -18.17 -8.47 10.67
CA GLU A 244 -18.46 -9.82 11.11
C GLU A 244 -19.49 -10.49 10.18
N GLY A 245 -19.23 -11.74 9.81
CA GLY A 245 -20.04 -12.50 8.85
C GLY A 245 -19.74 -12.24 7.37
N LYS A 246 -18.92 -11.24 7.01
CA LYS A 246 -18.50 -10.95 5.61
C LYS A 246 -17.09 -11.45 5.28
N CYS A 247 -16.38 -11.95 6.28
CA CYS A 247 -15.00 -12.37 6.17
C CYS A 247 -14.66 -13.39 7.25
N GLU A 248 -13.62 -14.18 7.00
CA GLU A 248 -12.97 -15.00 8.00
C GLU A 248 -11.92 -14.18 8.72
N ILE A 249 -11.96 -14.20 10.05
CA ILE A 249 -11.00 -13.50 10.89
C ILE A 249 -10.49 -14.48 11.96
N ILE A 250 -9.17 -14.63 12.04
CA ILE A 250 -8.52 -15.37 13.12
C ILE A 250 -7.62 -14.45 13.94
N GLU A 251 -7.36 -14.84 15.19
CA GLU A 251 -6.35 -14.20 16.03
C GLU A 251 -5.00 -14.91 15.89
N THR A 252 -3.91 -14.14 15.92
CA THR A 252 -2.52 -14.63 16.05
C THR A 252 -1.72 -13.65 16.91
N TYR A 253 -0.47 -13.97 17.21
CA TYR A 253 0.40 -13.14 18.05
C TYR A 253 1.26 -12.20 17.19
N PHE A 254 1.44 -10.97 17.67
CA PHE A 254 2.23 -9.95 16.98
C PHE A 254 3.66 -10.43 16.67
N GLU A 255 4.29 -11.11 17.62
CA GLU A 255 5.64 -11.65 17.48
C GLU A 255 5.73 -12.72 16.39
N GLU A 256 4.72 -13.60 16.28
CA GLU A 256 4.68 -14.62 15.23
C GLU A 256 4.69 -14.00 13.84
N GLU A 257 3.94 -12.90 13.64
CA GLU A 257 3.94 -12.19 12.36
C GLU A 257 5.23 -11.38 12.14
N CYS A 258 5.86 -10.86 13.20
CA CYS A 258 7.13 -10.13 13.10
C CYS A 258 8.28 -10.99 12.56
N VAL A 259 8.28 -12.30 12.84
CA VAL A 259 9.28 -13.25 12.32
C VAL A 259 9.29 -13.24 10.78
N GLU A 260 8.11 -13.16 10.16
CA GLU A 260 7.93 -13.20 8.71
C GLU A 260 7.76 -11.81 8.07
N ASN A 261 7.55 -10.77 8.88
CA ASN A 261 7.29 -9.40 8.43
C ASN A 261 8.02 -8.36 9.27
N LYS A 262 9.33 -8.22 9.04
CA LYS A 262 10.18 -7.23 9.73
C LYS A 262 9.73 -5.77 9.63
N LYS A 263 8.90 -5.43 8.63
CA LYS A 263 8.33 -4.07 8.49
C LYS A 263 7.43 -3.69 9.66
N LEU A 264 7.01 -4.67 10.46
CA LEU A 264 6.27 -4.45 11.70
C LEU A 264 7.10 -3.77 12.79
N ILE A 265 8.43 -3.91 12.77
CA ILE A 265 9.30 -3.52 13.88
C ILE A 265 10.46 -2.62 13.45
N GLU A 266 10.83 -2.61 12.17
CA GLU A 266 12.04 -1.93 11.69
C GLU A 266 11.75 -1.00 10.52
N ALA A 267 12.25 0.23 10.62
CA ALA A 267 12.31 1.15 9.49
C ALA A 267 13.37 0.67 8.48
N VAL A 268 13.16 1.02 7.20
CA VAL A 268 14.12 0.73 6.14
C VAL A 268 15.42 1.47 6.42
N GLN A 269 16.55 0.79 6.26
CA GLN A 269 17.86 1.41 6.42
C GLN A 269 18.24 2.20 5.17
N MET A 270 18.87 3.36 5.36
CA MET A 270 19.33 4.18 4.25
C MET A 270 20.53 3.51 3.56
N THR A 271 20.47 3.36 2.24
CA THR A 271 21.58 2.83 1.44
C THR A 271 22.55 3.95 1.04
N GLU A 272 23.82 3.61 0.77
CA GLU A 272 24.77 4.56 0.17
C GLU A 272 24.25 5.13 -1.16
N LYS A 273 23.55 4.28 -1.92
CA LYS A 273 22.93 4.63 -3.19
C LYS A 273 21.90 5.74 -3.08
N ARG A 274 21.18 5.81 -1.96
CA ARG A 274 20.22 6.88 -1.72
C ARG A 274 20.84 8.28 -1.80
N LYS A 275 22.12 8.44 -1.44
CA LYS A 275 22.80 9.76 -1.39
C LYS A 275 22.85 10.42 -2.77
N TYR A 276 22.99 9.63 -3.83
CA TYR A 276 23.11 10.11 -5.20
C TYR A 276 21.90 9.76 -6.09
N PHE A 277 21.04 8.82 -5.69
CA PHE A 277 19.91 8.32 -6.47
C PHE A 277 19.09 9.41 -7.18
N TYR A 278 18.63 10.42 -6.44
CA TYR A 278 17.78 11.46 -7.01
C TYR A 278 18.53 12.40 -7.96
N ARG A 279 19.80 12.70 -7.66
CA ARG A 279 20.64 13.51 -8.53
C ARG A 279 20.79 12.80 -9.88
N ASP A 280 21.23 11.55 -9.84
CA ASP A 280 21.48 10.77 -11.05
C ASP A 280 20.21 10.63 -11.90
N ILE A 281 19.06 10.32 -11.28
CA ILE A 281 17.77 10.20 -11.99
C ILE A 281 17.33 11.52 -12.62
N PHE A 282 17.58 12.66 -11.98
CA PHE A 282 17.13 13.97 -12.47
C PHE A 282 18.09 14.61 -13.47
N GLU A 283 19.39 14.31 -13.38
CA GLU A 283 20.41 14.85 -14.29
C GLU A 283 20.60 13.95 -15.52
N ASN A 284 20.74 12.64 -15.33
CA ASN A 284 21.07 11.69 -16.40
C ASN A 284 19.83 11.02 -17.01
N GLY A 285 18.69 11.11 -16.33
CA GLY A 285 17.48 10.39 -16.72
C GLY A 285 17.46 8.94 -16.23
N ILE A 286 16.28 8.33 -16.31
CA ILE A 286 16.02 6.97 -15.79
C ILE A 286 16.72 5.90 -16.64
N ASP A 287 16.79 6.11 -17.95
CA ASP A 287 17.38 5.22 -18.94
C ASP A 287 18.90 5.08 -18.82
N GLN A 288 19.59 6.18 -18.49
CA GLN A 288 21.05 6.16 -18.31
C GLN A 288 21.46 5.73 -16.90
N SER A 289 20.71 6.15 -15.87
CA SER A 289 21.03 5.83 -14.47
C SER A 289 20.88 4.34 -14.14
N TYR A 290 20.07 3.62 -14.94
CA TYR A 290 19.82 2.19 -14.78
C TYR A 290 19.75 1.55 -16.17
N PRO A 291 20.89 1.18 -16.77
CA PRO A 291 20.91 0.62 -18.12
C PRO A 291 19.96 -0.57 -18.19
N ASN A 292 19.24 -0.67 -19.31
CA ASN A 292 18.31 -1.75 -19.59
C ASN A 292 18.87 -3.08 -19.11
N ILE A 293 18.16 -3.74 -18.20
CA ILE A 293 18.44 -5.14 -17.82
C ILE A 293 18.64 -5.91 -19.12
N SER A 294 19.81 -6.53 -19.26
CA SER A 294 20.22 -7.18 -20.50
C SER A 294 19.16 -8.19 -20.94
N SER A 295 19.05 -8.44 -22.25
CA SER A 295 18.07 -9.39 -22.79
C SER A 295 18.20 -10.79 -22.16
N SER A 296 19.43 -11.20 -21.83
CA SER A 296 19.71 -12.46 -21.12
C SER A 296 19.20 -12.45 -19.67
N MET A 297 19.35 -11.32 -18.97
CA MET A 297 18.87 -11.15 -17.61
C MET A 297 17.35 -11.02 -17.58
N LYS A 298 16.70 -10.37 -18.56
CA LYS A 298 15.24 -10.38 -18.78
C LYS A 298 14.70 -11.79 -19.03
N LEU A 299 15.35 -12.57 -19.88
CA LEU A 299 14.95 -13.95 -20.16
C LEU A 299 15.07 -14.83 -18.91
N ARG A 300 16.21 -14.78 -18.22
CA ARG A 300 16.41 -15.47 -16.93
C ARG A 300 15.34 -15.06 -15.92
N ASN A 301 15.04 -13.77 -15.84
CA ASN A 301 14.06 -13.19 -14.94
C ASN A 301 12.63 -13.64 -15.25
N ARG A 302 12.24 -13.71 -16.52
CA ARG A 302 10.95 -14.27 -16.96
C ARG A 302 10.83 -15.74 -16.62
N LEU A 303 11.86 -16.53 -16.93
CA LEU A 303 11.90 -17.96 -16.60
C LEU A 303 11.76 -18.17 -15.09
N MET A 304 12.53 -17.44 -14.28
CA MET A 304 12.41 -17.46 -12.82
C MET A 304 10.99 -17.08 -12.40
N ASN A 305 10.40 -16.01 -12.93
CA ASN A 305 9.05 -15.58 -12.53
C ASN A 305 7.96 -16.61 -12.83
N MET A 306 8.11 -17.41 -13.88
CA MET A 306 7.20 -18.51 -14.24
C MET A 306 7.34 -19.74 -13.32
N MET A 307 8.44 -19.88 -12.57
CA MET A 307 8.63 -21.01 -11.67
C MET A 307 7.69 -20.93 -10.45
N PRO A 308 7.08 -22.06 -10.04
CA PRO A 308 6.34 -22.16 -8.78
C PRO A 308 7.18 -21.71 -7.59
N ILE A 309 6.53 -21.11 -6.58
CA ILE A 309 7.19 -20.62 -5.36
C ILE A 309 8.03 -21.73 -4.70
N ALA A 310 7.51 -22.96 -4.66
CA ALA A 310 8.22 -24.13 -4.11
C ALA A 310 9.59 -24.36 -4.77
N MET A 311 9.72 -24.17 -6.09
CA MET A 311 11.00 -24.34 -6.79
C MET A 311 11.95 -23.17 -6.55
N LYS A 312 11.43 -21.94 -6.40
CA LYS A 312 12.24 -20.76 -6.05
C LYS A 312 12.82 -20.88 -4.64
N ASP A 313 12.02 -21.34 -3.69
CA ASP A 313 12.42 -21.54 -2.30
C ASP A 313 13.45 -22.69 -2.17
N TYR A 314 13.30 -23.75 -2.97
CA TYR A 314 14.30 -24.82 -3.05
C TYR A 314 15.64 -24.33 -3.61
N GLY A 315 15.63 -23.52 -4.69
CA GLY A 315 16.84 -22.93 -5.26
C GLY A 315 17.59 -22.03 -4.27
N LYS A 316 16.88 -21.23 -3.45
CA LYS A 316 17.51 -20.40 -2.40
C LYS A 316 18.17 -21.23 -1.30
N LYS A 317 17.62 -22.41 -0.96
CA LYS A 317 18.22 -23.33 0.01
C LYS A 317 19.50 -24.00 -0.50
N ILE A 318 19.62 -24.18 -1.81
CA ILE A 318 20.82 -24.76 -2.43
C ILE A 318 21.94 -23.72 -2.54
N ILE A 319 21.62 -22.46 -2.84
CA ILE A 319 22.62 -21.39 -3.04
C ILE A 319 23.22 -20.88 -1.70
N ASN A 320 22.51 -21.05 -0.59
CA ASN A 320 22.97 -20.69 0.76
C ASN A 320 23.56 -21.88 1.55
N ARG A 321 24.00 -22.94 0.85
CA ARG A 321 24.87 -24.01 1.37
C ARG A 321 26.26 -23.86 0.77
#